data_AF-A0A2S5TKF4-F1
#
_entry.id   AF-A0A2S5TKF4-F1
#
_cell.length_a   1.000
_cell.length_b   1.000
_cell.length_c   1.000
_cell.angle_alpha   90.00
_cell.angle_beta   90.00
_cell.angle_gamma   90.00
#
_symmetry.space_group_name_H-M   'P 1'
#
loop_
_entity.id
_entity.type
_entity.pdbx_description
1 polymer ?
#
loop_
_entity_poly.entity_id
_entity_poly.type
_entity_poly.pdbx_seq_one_letter_code
_entity_poly.pdbx_strand_id
1 'polypeptide(L)'
;MRQEDGSLVAAREPHAKPPPAPHALPMGSREERRISATVSPAKPDCPPVRLDLSLVRDDAGGRRMVASSPDGEVIQALDMPIEAAFLPPPARPWAAGVSWAPREELGGVWIERDLGRLRVGADIEEAGGGELQARVRVGWRF
;
A
#
# COMPACT_ATOMS: atom_id res chain seq x y z
N MET A 1 8.84 29.78 -0.21
CA MET A 1 9.84 30.49 0.63
C MET A 1 11.18 29.78 0.50
N ARG A 2 12.26 30.48 0.17
CA ARG A 2 13.61 29.87 0.07
C ARG A 2 14.25 29.83 1.45
N GLN A 3 14.89 28.72 1.79
CA GLN A 3 15.53 28.46 3.08
C GLN A 3 17.04 28.75 3.01
N GLU A 4 17.71 28.81 4.16
CA GLU A 4 19.15 29.11 4.28
C GLU A 4 20.04 28.08 3.58
N ASP A 5 19.61 26.81 3.58
CA ASP A 5 20.27 25.71 2.88
C ASP A 5 20.01 25.70 1.35
N GLY A 6 19.31 26.71 0.82
CA GLY A 6 18.97 26.86 -0.59
C GLY A 6 17.73 26.09 -1.04
N SER A 7 17.11 25.28 -0.16
CA SER A 7 15.86 24.57 -0.47
C SER A 7 14.65 25.52 -0.59
N LEU A 8 13.57 25.04 -1.19
CA LEU A 8 12.38 25.86 -1.46
C LEU A 8 11.12 25.21 -0.87
N VAL A 9 10.46 25.92 0.05
CA VAL A 9 9.12 25.58 0.53
C VAL A 9 8.10 25.94 -0.54
N ALA A 10 7.38 24.93 -1.04
CA ALA A 10 6.31 25.09 -2.02
C ALA A 10 5.19 26.01 -1.49
N ALA A 11 4.66 26.86 -2.36
CA ALA A 11 3.50 27.69 -2.04
C ALA A 11 2.26 26.80 -1.81
N ARG A 12 1.36 27.22 -0.92
CA ARG A 12 0.09 26.53 -0.68
C ARG A 12 -1.01 27.21 -1.49
N GLU A 13 -1.71 26.43 -2.31
CA GLU A 13 -2.89 26.90 -3.06
C GLU A 13 -4.11 26.02 -2.71
N PRO A 14 -4.77 26.24 -1.57
CA PRO A 14 -5.81 25.33 -1.05
C PRO A 14 -7.11 25.31 -1.89
N HIS A 15 -7.29 26.30 -2.77
CA HIS A 15 -8.47 26.42 -3.64
C HIS A 15 -8.15 26.14 -5.11
N ALA A 16 -6.92 25.73 -5.42
CA ALA A 16 -6.56 25.34 -6.76
C ALA A 16 -7.37 24.10 -7.19
N LYS A 17 -7.85 24.13 -8.43
CA LYS A 17 -8.46 22.97 -9.10
C LYS A 17 -7.44 22.44 -10.10
N PRO A 18 -6.50 21.59 -9.69
CA PRO A 18 -5.51 21.06 -10.61
C PRO A 18 -6.21 20.23 -11.70
N PRO A 19 -5.63 20.16 -12.91
CA PRO A 19 -6.07 19.22 -13.92
C PRO A 19 -5.95 17.77 -13.40
N PRO A 20 -6.45 16.76 -14.14
CA PRO A 20 -6.20 15.36 -13.81
C PRO A 20 -4.72 15.05 -13.51
N ALA A 21 -4.47 13.98 -12.76
CA ALA A 21 -3.10 13.57 -12.43
C ALA A 21 -2.27 13.42 -13.72
N PRO A 22 -1.06 14.02 -13.79
CA PRO A 22 -0.24 13.96 -14.99
C PRO A 22 0.34 12.56 -15.24
N HIS A 23 0.16 11.63 -14.30
CA HIS A 23 0.63 10.26 -14.34
C HIS A 23 -0.48 9.27 -13.97
N ALA A 24 -0.31 8.02 -14.40
CA ALA A 24 -1.19 6.94 -14.01
C ALA A 24 -1.12 6.72 -12.49
N LEU A 25 -2.28 6.69 -11.84
CA LEU A 25 -2.39 6.26 -10.45
C LEU A 25 -2.43 4.74 -10.39
N PRO A 26 -1.80 4.12 -9.39
CA PRO A 26 -1.98 2.70 -9.14
C PRO A 26 -3.46 2.35 -8.93
N MET A 27 -3.84 1.12 -9.29
CA MET A 27 -5.21 0.64 -9.15
C MET A 27 -5.71 0.78 -7.71
N GLY A 28 -6.94 1.28 -7.54
CA GLY A 28 -7.55 1.48 -6.21
C GLY A 28 -6.91 2.61 -5.41
N SER A 29 -6.14 3.52 -6.04
CA SER A 29 -5.52 4.65 -5.35
C SER A 29 -6.18 5.97 -5.72
N ARG A 30 -6.24 6.89 -4.76
CA ARG A 30 -6.72 8.26 -4.92
C ARG A 30 -5.61 9.27 -4.59
N GLU A 31 -5.46 10.28 -5.43
CA GLU A 31 -4.56 11.41 -5.16
C GLU A 31 -5.09 12.25 -3.99
N GLU A 32 -4.27 12.43 -2.95
CA GLU A 32 -4.57 13.25 -1.76
C GLU A 32 -3.95 14.64 -1.86
N ARG A 33 -2.76 14.74 -2.48
CA ARG A 33 -2.01 16.00 -2.58
C ARG A 33 -1.10 15.98 -3.80
N ARG A 34 -1.06 17.08 -4.54
CA ARG A 34 -0.09 17.32 -5.62
C ARG A 34 0.88 18.44 -5.26
N ILE A 35 2.14 18.27 -5.62
CA ILE A 35 3.22 19.23 -5.50
C ILE A 35 3.89 19.29 -6.87
N SER A 36 4.11 20.49 -7.40
CA SER A 36 4.83 20.71 -8.66
C SER A 36 6.05 21.58 -8.36
N ALA A 37 7.20 21.19 -8.87
CA ALA A 37 8.46 21.90 -8.70
C ALA A 37 9.20 21.97 -10.04
N THR A 38 9.74 23.13 -10.39
CA THR A 38 10.65 23.25 -11.53
C THR A 38 12.08 23.26 -11.00
N VAL A 39 12.90 22.36 -11.51
CA VAL A 39 14.27 22.11 -11.08
C VAL A 39 15.20 22.47 -12.23
N SER A 40 16.17 23.33 -11.97
CA SER A 40 17.27 23.54 -12.92
C SER A 40 18.32 22.45 -12.72
N PRO A 41 18.74 21.73 -13.76
CA PRO A 41 19.86 20.80 -13.67
C PRO A 41 21.16 21.53 -13.29
N ALA A 42 22.05 20.83 -12.59
CA ALA A 42 23.34 21.38 -12.15
C ALA A 42 24.34 21.58 -13.30
N LYS A 43 24.16 20.88 -14.42
CA LYS A 43 25.01 21.05 -15.60
C LYS A 43 24.58 22.30 -16.38
N PRO A 44 25.54 23.14 -16.80
CA PRO A 44 25.24 24.24 -17.72
C PRO A 44 24.65 23.69 -19.01
N ASP A 45 23.84 24.51 -19.68
CA ASP A 45 23.19 24.20 -20.97
C ASP A 45 22.13 23.08 -20.94
N CYS A 46 21.62 22.73 -19.76
CA CYS A 46 20.43 21.88 -19.61
C CYS A 46 19.21 22.73 -19.24
N PRO A 47 18.10 22.67 -19.99
CA PRO A 47 16.90 23.42 -19.65
C PRO A 47 16.32 22.95 -18.30
N PRO A 48 15.62 23.83 -17.55
CA PRO A 48 14.89 23.43 -16.37
C PRO A 48 13.87 22.32 -16.68
N VAL A 49 13.69 21.42 -15.72
CA VAL A 49 12.77 20.28 -15.79
C VAL A 49 11.68 20.45 -14.75
N ARG A 50 10.43 20.22 -15.12
CA ARG A 50 9.30 20.16 -14.20
C ARG A 50 9.18 18.76 -13.58
N LEU A 51 9.12 18.72 -12.26
CA LEU A 51 8.84 17.53 -11.47
C LEU A 51 7.48 17.69 -10.78
N ASP A 52 6.57 16.79 -11.07
CA ASP A 52 5.27 16.66 -10.41
C ASP A 52 5.31 15.47 -9.45
N LEU A 53 4.97 15.72 -8.19
CA LEU A 53 4.94 14.79 -7.09
C LEU A 53 3.50 14.69 -6.54
N SER A 54 2.96 13.48 -6.48
CA SER A 54 1.61 13.24 -5.95
C SER A 54 1.63 12.25 -4.80
N LEU A 55 1.11 12.64 -3.65
CA LEU A 55 0.81 11.73 -2.56
C LEU A 55 -0.53 11.06 -2.87
N VAL A 56 -0.53 9.74 -2.98
CA VAL A 56 -1.73 8.94 -3.20
C VAL A 56 -2.00 8.02 -2.04
N ARG A 57 -3.28 7.73 -1.79
CA ARG A 57 -3.76 6.77 -0.79
C ARG A 57 -4.40 5.58 -1.48
N ASP A 58 -4.01 4.37 -1.09
CA ASP A 58 -4.62 3.13 -1.56
C ASP A 58 -5.89 2.76 -0.78
N ASP A 59 -6.63 1.77 -1.28
CA ASP A 59 -7.85 1.24 -0.64
C ASP A 59 -7.61 0.67 0.77
N ALA A 60 -6.40 0.20 1.08
CA ALA A 60 -6.01 -0.29 2.41
C ALA A 60 -5.61 0.85 3.37
N GLY A 61 -5.62 2.10 2.89
CA GLY A 61 -5.29 3.29 3.64
C GLY A 61 -3.80 3.66 3.66
N GLY A 62 -2.94 2.89 3.00
CA GLY A 62 -1.52 3.19 2.83
C GLY A 62 -1.32 4.42 1.95
N ARG A 63 -0.29 5.22 2.25
CA ARG A 63 0.07 6.42 1.47
C ARG A 63 1.42 6.23 0.80
N ARG A 64 1.55 6.69 -0.44
CA ARG A 64 2.81 6.65 -1.22
C ARG A 64 2.96 7.85 -2.13
N MET A 65 4.18 8.23 -2.44
CA MET A 65 4.51 9.30 -3.40
C MET A 65 4.67 8.73 -4.82
N VAL A 66 4.14 9.44 -5.82
CA VAL A 66 4.36 9.19 -7.24
C VAL A 66 5.07 10.40 -7.85
N ALA A 67 6.18 10.17 -8.54
CA ALA A 67 6.94 11.20 -9.23
C ALA A 67 6.78 11.08 -10.75
N SER A 68 6.65 12.22 -11.42
CA SER A 68 6.52 12.31 -12.87
C SER A 68 7.12 13.60 -13.39
N SER A 69 7.50 13.62 -14.65
CA SER A 69 8.00 14.82 -15.32
C SER A 69 7.50 14.84 -16.78
N PRO A 70 7.00 15.97 -17.28
CA PRO A 70 6.61 16.10 -18.69
C PRO A 70 7.78 16.40 -19.63
N ASP A 71 8.91 16.86 -19.09
CA ASP A 71 10.06 17.42 -19.82
C ASP A 71 11.40 16.81 -19.37
N GLY A 72 11.35 15.70 -18.63
CA GLY A 72 12.49 14.92 -18.19
C GLY A 72 12.12 13.46 -17.89
N GLU A 73 13.12 12.63 -17.66
CA GLU A 73 12.95 11.22 -17.30
C GLU A 73 13.20 11.01 -15.80
N VAL A 74 12.22 10.43 -15.10
CA VAL A 74 12.38 10.02 -13.70
C VAL A 74 13.05 8.64 -13.66
N ILE A 75 14.38 8.62 -13.61
CA ILE A 75 15.18 7.38 -13.62
C ILE A 75 15.16 6.62 -12.28
N GLN A 76 14.85 7.31 -11.17
CA GLN A 76 14.75 6.75 -9.83
C GLN A 76 13.90 7.65 -8.93
N ALA A 77 13.14 7.06 -8.01
CA ALA A 77 12.46 7.76 -6.92
C ALA A 77 12.55 6.90 -5.65
N LEU A 78 12.80 7.54 -4.51
CA LEU A 78 12.80 6.90 -3.19
C LEU A 78 11.71 7.55 -2.33
N ASP A 79 10.75 6.74 -1.90
CA ASP A 79 9.72 7.12 -0.94
C ASP A 79 10.05 6.54 0.43
N MET A 80 10.44 7.39 1.38
CA MET A 80 10.92 6.98 2.71
C MET A 80 10.13 7.70 3.81
N PRO A 81 9.14 7.04 4.44
CA PRO A 81 8.37 7.63 5.53
C PRO A 81 9.24 7.75 6.80
N ILE A 82 9.44 8.97 7.30
CA ILE A 82 10.24 9.26 8.50
C ILE A 82 9.50 8.84 9.78
N GLU A 83 8.21 9.18 9.84
CA GLU A 83 7.25 8.47 10.68
C GLU A 83 6.56 7.47 9.77
N ALA A 84 6.50 6.19 10.16
CA ALA A 84 5.74 5.18 9.44
C ALA A 84 4.25 5.56 9.47
N ALA A 85 3.85 6.48 8.58
CA ALA A 85 2.51 6.99 8.49
C ALA A 85 1.61 5.85 8.01
N PHE A 86 1.09 5.08 8.96
CA PHE A 86 0.19 3.95 8.77
C PHE A 86 0.43 3.19 7.46
N LEU A 87 1.67 2.80 7.19
CA LEU A 87 1.86 1.72 6.23
C LEU A 87 1.03 0.56 6.80
N PRO A 88 0.03 0.04 6.07
CA PRO A 88 -0.72 -1.09 6.58
C PRO A 88 0.31 -2.17 6.92
N PRO A 89 0.16 -2.86 8.06
CA PRO A 89 1.06 -3.94 8.41
C PRO A 89 1.23 -4.87 7.19
N PRO A 90 2.44 -5.39 6.94
CA PRO A 90 2.67 -6.26 5.81
C PRO A 90 1.57 -7.33 5.75
N ALA A 91 0.97 -7.53 4.58
CA ALA A 91 -0.06 -8.53 4.42
C ALA A 91 0.50 -9.87 4.94
N ARG A 92 -0.19 -10.48 5.91
CA ARG A 92 0.10 -11.82 6.41
C ARG A 92 -0.87 -12.77 5.72
N PRO A 93 -0.53 -13.29 4.53
CA PRO A 93 -1.46 -14.08 3.75
C PRO A 93 -1.72 -15.45 4.36
N TRP A 94 -1.03 -15.84 5.43
CA TRP A 94 -1.20 -17.12 6.10
C TRP A 94 -1.68 -16.91 7.54
N ALA A 95 -2.56 -17.79 7.99
CA ALA A 95 -2.91 -17.96 9.40
C ALA A 95 -2.97 -19.45 9.75
N ALA A 96 -2.69 -19.78 11.00
CA ALA A 96 -2.84 -21.11 11.54
C ALA A 96 -3.30 -21.02 12.99
N GLY A 97 -3.94 -22.06 13.49
CA GLY A 97 -4.44 -22.07 14.86
C GLY A 97 -4.92 -23.44 15.31
N VAL A 98 -5.44 -23.44 16.53
CA VAL A 98 -6.06 -24.60 17.17
C VAL A 98 -7.54 -24.30 17.45
N SER A 99 -8.38 -25.33 17.42
CA SER A 99 -9.77 -25.30 17.86
C SER A 99 -9.94 -26.25 19.04
N TRP A 100 -10.87 -25.92 19.94
CA TRP A 100 -11.22 -26.78 21.07
C TRP A 100 -12.72 -26.66 21.35
N ALA A 101 -13.40 -27.80 21.38
CA ALA A 101 -14.81 -27.92 21.71
C ALA A 101 -14.93 -28.46 23.14
N PRO A 102 -15.09 -27.59 24.17
CA PRO A 102 -14.96 -27.98 25.58
C PRO A 102 -16.04 -28.94 26.07
N ARG A 103 -17.22 -28.93 25.45
CA ARG A 103 -18.34 -29.77 25.85
C ARG A 103 -18.19 -31.20 25.31
N GLU A 104 -17.59 -31.32 24.13
CA GLU A 104 -17.33 -32.58 23.43
C GLU A 104 -15.91 -33.10 23.70
N GLU A 105 -15.07 -32.30 24.36
CA GLU A 105 -13.65 -32.54 24.62
C GLU A 105 -12.82 -32.79 23.35
N LEU A 106 -13.22 -32.20 22.22
CA LEU A 106 -12.56 -32.41 20.92
C LEU A 106 -11.59 -31.29 20.59
N GLY A 107 -10.40 -31.65 20.11
CA GLY A 107 -9.39 -30.71 19.61
C GLY A 107 -9.31 -30.65 18.08
N GLY A 108 -8.71 -29.57 17.56
CA GLY A 108 -8.40 -29.46 16.14
C GLY A 108 -7.28 -28.47 15.84
N VAL A 109 -6.74 -28.57 14.63
CA VAL A 109 -5.72 -27.66 14.08
C VAL A 109 -6.12 -27.21 12.69
N TRP A 110 -5.75 -25.99 12.32
CA TRP A 110 -6.09 -25.45 11.01
C TRP A 110 -5.00 -24.55 10.46
N ILE A 111 -4.97 -24.45 9.14
CA ILE A 111 -4.15 -23.51 8.36
C ILE A 111 -5.02 -22.89 7.26
N GLU A 112 -4.82 -21.60 7.00
CA GLU A 112 -5.49 -20.89 5.92
C GLU A 112 -4.56 -19.90 5.23
N ARG A 113 -4.90 -19.61 3.97
CA ARG A 113 -4.20 -18.65 3.14
C ARG A 113 -5.16 -17.74 2.37
N ASP A 114 -4.86 -16.44 2.37
CA ASP A 114 -5.49 -15.45 1.50
C ASP A 114 -4.83 -15.49 0.11
N LEU A 115 -5.66 -15.74 -0.91
CA LEU A 115 -5.35 -15.74 -2.34
C LEU A 115 -6.24 -14.70 -3.04
N GLY A 116 -5.82 -13.45 -3.00
CA GLY A 116 -6.64 -12.33 -3.51
C GLY A 116 -7.93 -12.18 -2.72
N ARG A 117 -9.08 -12.33 -3.37
CA ARG A 117 -10.42 -12.30 -2.73
C ARG A 117 -10.84 -13.65 -2.13
N LEU A 118 -10.07 -14.71 -2.34
CA LEU A 118 -10.35 -16.04 -1.81
C LEU A 118 -9.56 -16.26 -0.53
N ARG A 119 -10.17 -16.95 0.44
CA ARG A 119 -9.49 -17.55 1.59
C ARG A 119 -9.63 -19.05 1.48
N VAL A 120 -8.52 -19.77 1.42
CA VAL A 120 -8.51 -21.23 1.32
C VAL A 120 -7.86 -21.80 2.57
N GLY A 121 -8.45 -22.83 3.16
CA GLY A 121 -7.90 -23.45 4.36
C GLY A 121 -8.13 -24.95 4.43
N ALA A 122 -7.39 -25.58 5.32
CA ALA A 122 -7.55 -26.98 5.70
C ALA A 122 -7.58 -27.07 7.22
N ASP A 123 -8.39 -28.00 7.73
CA ASP A 123 -8.49 -28.30 9.17
C ASP A 123 -8.52 -29.81 9.40
N ILE A 124 -7.96 -30.20 10.54
CA ILE A 124 -8.02 -31.56 11.08
C ILE A 124 -8.62 -31.44 12.48
N GLU A 125 -9.72 -32.14 12.73
CA GLU A 125 -10.43 -32.13 14.00
C GLU A 125 -10.66 -33.55 14.50
N GLU A 126 -10.65 -33.73 15.82
CA GLU A 126 -11.14 -34.94 16.47
C GLU A 126 -12.66 -35.02 16.32
N ALA A 127 -13.16 -36.21 16.01
CA ALA A 127 -14.58 -36.54 15.92
C ALA A 127 -14.96 -37.49 17.06
N GLY A 128 -16.26 -37.57 17.34
CA GLY A 128 -16.79 -38.48 18.36
C GLY A 128 -16.35 -39.92 18.10
N GLY A 129 -15.81 -40.59 19.12
CA GLY A 129 -15.25 -41.95 18.99
C GLY A 129 -13.76 -42.00 18.69
N GLY A 130 -13.05 -40.87 18.66
CA GLY A 130 -11.60 -40.81 18.46
C GLY A 130 -11.15 -40.86 17.00
N GLU A 131 -12.09 -40.73 16.06
CA GLU A 131 -11.78 -40.57 14.64
C GLU A 131 -11.23 -39.17 14.34
N LEU A 132 -10.40 -39.06 13.30
CA LEU A 132 -9.94 -37.76 12.79
C LEU A 132 -10.73 -37.39 11.54
N GLN A 133 -11.24 -36.17 11.50
CA GLN A 133 -11.91 -35.60 10.35
C GLN A 133 -11.04 -34.50 9.73
N ALA A 134 -10.81 -34.59 8.42
CA ALA A 134 -10.17 -33.52 7.65
C ALA A 134 -11.20 -32.75 6.84
N ARG A 135 -11.06 -31.42 6.76
CA ARG A 135 -11.91 -30.57 5.90
C ARG A 135 -11.07 -29.59 5.11
N VAL A 136 -11.61 -29.17 3.97
CA VAL A 136 -11.09 -28.09 3.13
C VAL A 136 -12.15 -26.98 3.08
N ARG A 137 -11.71 -25.74 3.29
CA ARG A 137 -12.57 -24.55 3.35
C ARG A 137 -12.20 -23.59 2.24
N VAL A 138 -13.22 -23.01 1.60
CA VAL A 138 -13.08 -21.91 0.65
C VAL A 138 -14.05 -20.82 1.07
N GLY A 139 -13.53 -19.63 1.34
CA GLY A 139 -14.28 -18.44 1.71
C GLY A 139 -14.00 -17.28 0.77
N TRP A 140 -14.93 -16.32 0.72
CA TRP A 140 -14.78 -15.06 -0.02
C TRP A 140 -14.54 -13.90 0.96
N ARG A 141 -13.51 -13.10 0.71
CA ARG A 141 -13.26 -11.82 1.38
C ARG A 141 -13.90 -10.68 0.57
N PHE A 142 -14.79 -9.92 1.20
CA PHE A 142 -15.43 -8.73 0.65
C PHE A 142 -14.82 -7.45 1.23
#